data_AF-A0A7C4BSM2-F1
#
_entry.id   AF-A0A7C4BSM2-F1
#
_cell.length_a   1.000
_cell.length_b   1.000
_cell.length_c   1.000
_cell.angle_alpha   90.00
_cell.angle_beta   90.00
_cell.angle_gamma   90.00
#
_symmetry.space_group_name_H-M   'P 1'
#
loop_
_entity.id
_entity.type
_entity.pdbx_description
1 polymer ?
#
loop_
_entity_poly.entity_id
_entity_poly.type
_entity_poly.pdbx_seq_one_letter_code
_entity_poly.pdbx_strand_id
1 'polypeptide(L)'
;MERYREIIPEWEAFWEALLRPLPTVIRTNTLRIEPGDLRRRLARKGFDLRPLPWDETCFEVQGEISAGNTLEHWLGYYYIQEATQLLPVRALGPKPGERILDLCAAPGGKTTQIAQYMEDQGLVVANDSSAKRIQALLANIYRLGVRCVVVTECAGQDFPGEAEFDRVLVDAPCSAEGVARRFPHLRKGAPLGVIQRLAALQKKLLVRAMELVRPGGFVVYSTCTLAPEENEGVIQYVLERGLAELMPWEPPVPHERGLTCFGKAKYDPKMRNAVRIYPHHFDSEGGFIAVLRRPF
;
A
#
# COMPACT_ATOMS: atom_id res chain seq x y z
N MET A 1 9.15 16.70 -10.00
CA MET A 1 9.04 16.81 -8.52
C MET A 1 9.09 18.23 -7.97
N GLU A 2 9.71 19.22 -8.62
CA GLU A 2 9.90 20.59 -8.06
C GLU A 2 8.63 21.20 -7.45
N ARG A 3 7.46 20.90 -8.04
CA ARG A 3 6.14 21.27 -7.53
C ARG A 3 5.91 20.93 -6.05
N TYR A 4 6.56 19.89 -5.52
CA TYR A 4 6.39 19.41 -4.16
C TYR A 4 7.43 19.95 -3.18
N ARG A 5 8.31 20.84 -3.62
CA ARG A 5 9.41 21.34 -2.78
C ARG A 5 8.95 21.94 -1.46
N GLU A 6 7.84 22.67 -1.46
CA GLU A 6 7.31 23.31 -0.25
C GLU A 6 6.75 22.33 0.79
N ILE A 7 6.44 21.09 0.39
CA ILE A 7 5.81 20.08 1.25
C ILE A 7 6.74 18.92 1.60
N ILE A 8 7.95 18.90 1.03
CA ILE A 8 8.94 17.86 1.28
C ILE A 8 10.01 18.43 2.22
N PRO A 9 10.10 17.94 3.46
CA PRO A 9 11.18 18.33 4.35
C PRO A 9 12.51 17.84 3.77
N GLU A 10 13.61 18.52 4.14
CA GLU A 10 14.97 18.09 3.77
C GLU A 10 15.11 17.77 2.27
N TRP A 11 14.72 18.74 1.43
CA TRP A 11 14.61 18.60 -0.03
C TRP A 11 15.85 17.97 -0.68
N GLU A 12 17.04 18.36 -0.23
CA GLU A 12 18.30 17.82 -0.71
C GLU A 12 18.43 16.32 -0.40
N ALA A 13 18.13 15.91 0.84
CA ALA A 13 18.13 14.51 1.25
C ALA A 13 17.09 13.67 0.49
N PHE A 14 15.91 14.24 0.22
CA PHE A 14 14.91 13.63 -0.66
C PHE A 14 15.49 13.34 -2.05
N TRP A 15 16.20 14.30 -2.65
CA TRP A 15 16.78 14.14 -3.98
C TRP A 15 17.91 13.10 -3.99
N GLU A 16 18.78 13.12 -2.99
CA GLU A 16 19.82 12.11 -2.81
C GLU A 16 19.23 10.70 -2.68
N ALA A 17 18.17 10.54 -1.88
CA ALA A 17 17.46 9.27 -1.76
C ALA A 17 16.91 8.77 -3.09
N LEU A 18 16.35 9.65 -3.92
CA LEU A 18 15.85 9.26 -5.25
C LEU A 18 16.95 8.78 -6.20
N LEU A 19 18.19 9.26 -6.03
CA LEU A 19 19.34 8.89 -6.87
C LEU A 19 20.02 7.58 -6.44
N ARG A 20 19.82 7.15 -5.19
CA ARG A 20 20.39 5.90 -4.67
C ARG A 20 19.57 4.68 -5.10
N PRO A 21 20.20 3.51 -5.32
CA PRO A 21 19.49 2.26 -5.54
C PRO A 21 18.49 1.97 -4.41
N LEU A 22 17.31 1.47 -4.74
CA LEU A 22 16.31 1.09 -3.75
C LEU A 22 16.70 -0.23 -3.07
N PRO A 23 16.71 -0.32 -1.72
CA PRO A 23 16.94 -1.59 -1.04
C PRO A 23 15.90 -2.65 -1.42
N THR A 24 16.33 -3.90 -1.58
CA THR A 24 15.41 -5.00 -1.82
C THR A 24 14.88 -5.48 -0.49
N VAL A 25 13.55 -5.52 -0.34
CA VAL A 25 12.89 -6.00 0.87
C VAL A 25 12.04 -7.22 0.56
N ILE A 26 12.09 -8.21 1.44
CA ILE A 26 11.25 -9.41 1.40
C ILE A 26 10.39 -9.47 2.66
N ARG A 27 9.16 -9.94 2.48
CA ARG A 27 8.20 -10.22 3.54
C ARG A 27 8.07 -11.73 3.68
N THR A 28 8.37 -12.27 4.85
CA THR A 28 8.25 -13.70 5.13
C THR A 28 6.78 -14.14 4.99
N ASN A 29 6.56 -15.29 4.38
CA ASN A 29 5.27 -15.95 4.40
C ASN A 29 5.12 -16.77 5.70
N THR A 30 4.64 -16.10 6.74
CA THR A 30 4.42 -16.68 8.08
C THR A 30 3.43 -17.84 8.11
N LEU A 31 2.64 -18.05 7.04
CA LEU A 31 1.79 -19.24 6.90
C LEU A 31 2.58 -20.51 6.53
N ARG A 32 3.85 -20.36 6.09
CA ARG A 32 4.66 -21.46 5.56
C ARG A 32 6.00 -21.66 6.25
N ILE A 33 6.58 -20.59 6.81
CA ILE A 33 7.90 -20.65 7.42
C ILE A 33 8.05 -19.58 8.50
N GLU A 34 8.76 -19.95 9.58
CA GLU A 34 9.18 -19.01 10.60
C GLU A 34 10.26 -18.04 10.06
N PRO A 35 10.22 -16.74 10.37
CA PRO A 35 11.21 -15.76 9.88
C PRO A 35 12.66 -16.16 10.18
N GLY A 36 12.91 -16.73 11.37
CA GLY A 36 14.23 -17.22 11.75
C GLY A 36 14.74 -18.37 10.88
N ASP A 37 13.85 -19.27 10.44
CA ASP A 37 14.20 -20.37 9.54
C ASP A 37 14.47 -19.89 8.12
N LEU A 38 13.65 -18.95 7.62
CA LEU A 38 13.88 -18.33 6.32
C LEU A 38 15.26 -17.65 6.29
N ARG A 39 15.57 -16.86 7.33
CA ARG A 39 16.87 -16.19 7.46
C ARG A 39 18.03 -17.18 7.45
N ARG A 40 17.95 -18.26 8.21
CA ARG A 40 18.99 -19.32 8.22
C ARG A 40 19.17 -19.96 6.84
N ARG A 41 18.07 -20.23 6.11
CA ARG A 41 18.12 -20.85 4.78
C ARG A 41 18.79 -19.95 3.75
N LEU A 42 18.41 -18.67 3.69
CA LEU A 42 18.97 -17.73 2.73
C LEU A 42 20.41 -17.34 3.08
N ALA A 43 20.77 -17.23 4.36
CA ALA A 43 22.14 -16.98 4.80
C ALA A 43 23.12 -18.08 4.33
N ARG A 44 22.71 -19.35 4.36
CA ARG A 44 23.52 -20.47 3.82
C ARG A 44 23.75 -20.38 2.30
N LYS A 45 22.98 -19.56 1.60
CA LYS A 45 23.11 -19.30 0.16
C LYS A 45 23.84 -17.98 -0.14
N GLY A 46 24.45 -17.36 0.86
CA GLY A 46 25.23 -16.12 0.70
C GLY A 46 24.39 -14.84 0.70
N PHE A 47 23.13 -14.88 1.13
CA PHE A 47 22.36 -13.64 1.34
C PHE A 47 22.65 -13.04 2.72
N ASP A 48 22.86 -11.72 2.78
CA ASP A 48 22.74 -10.93 4.02
C ASP A 48 21.28 -10.51 4.19
N LEU A 49 20.70 -10.82 5.36
CA LEU A 49 19.33 -10.48 5.71
C LEU A 49 19.34 -9.69 7.00
N ARG A 50 18.85 -8.45 6.91
CA ARG A 50 18.71 -7.54 8.04
C ARG A 50 17.23 -7.28 8.28
N PRO A 51 16.70 -7.55 9.48
CA PRO A 51 15.30 -7.30 9.76
C PRO A 51 15.00 -5.80 9.63
N LEU A 52 13.80 -5.45 9.17
CA LEU A 52 13.36 -4.06 9.25
C LEU A 52 13.24 -3.66 10.73
N PRO A 53 13.65 -2.45 11.13
CA PRO A 53 13.63 -2.03 12.54
C PRO A 53 12.25 -2.12 13.22
N TRP A 54 11.18 -2.16 12.43
CA TRP A 54 9.79 -2.11 12.87
C TRP A 54 8.97 -3.39 12.54
N ASP A 55 9.59 -4.36 11.87
CA ASP A 55 8.94 -5.63 11.54
C ASP A 55 9.98 -6.76 11.37
N GLU A 56 10.05 -7.65 12.36
CA GLU A 56 10.98 -8.79 12.37
C GLU A 56 10.64 -9.89 11.35
N THR A 57 9.45 -9.84 10.76
CA THR A 57 9.03 -10.77 9.70
C THR A 57 9.47 -10.31 8.31
N CYS A 58 9.98 -9.08 8.20
CA CYS A 58 10.45 -8.48 6.95
C CYS A 58 11.95 -8.22 7.00
N PHE A 59 12.64 -8.45 5.89
CA PHE A 59 14.08 -8.33 5.80
C PHE A 59 14.48 -7.45 4.60
N GLU A 60 15.38 -6.51 4.81
CA GLU A 60 16.24 -6.01 3.74
C GLU A 60 17.22 -7.13 3.36
N VAL A 61 17.36 -7.38 2.06
CA VAL A 61 18.17 -8.48 1.54
C VAL A 61 19.21 -7.98 0.55
N GLN A 62 20.42 -8.49 0.71
CA GLN A 62 21.53 -8.30 -0.21
C GLN A 62 22.12 -9.65 -0.58
N GLY A 63 22.42 -9.87 -1.86
CA GLY A 63 22.96 -11.13 -2.35
C GLY A 63 23.40 -11.00 -3.81
N GLU A 64 24.22 -11.95 -4.27
CA GLU A 64 24.77 -11.94 -5.64
C GLU A 64 23.71 -12.23 -6.70
N ILE A 65 22.71 -13.06 -6.37
CA ILE A 65 21.57 -13.35 -7.24
C ILE A 65 20.33 -12.62 -6.76
N SER A 66 19.41 -12.33 -7.68
CA SER A 66 18.10 -11.78 -7.34
C SER A 66 17.35 -12.71 -6.40
N ALA A 67 16.74 -12.15 -5.34
CA ALA A 67 15.88 -12.88 -4.41
C ALA A 67 14.78 -13.67 -5.15
N GLY A 68 14.23 -13.11 -6.24
CA GLY A 68 13.19 -13.76 -7.05
C GLY A 68 13.63 -15.08 -7.70
N ASN A 69 14.95 -15.31 -7.82
CA ASN A 69 15.52 -16.50 -8.44
C ASN A 69 15.86 -17.62 -7.43
N THR A 70 15.55 -17.43 -6.15
CA THR A 70 15.81 -18.45 -5.13
C THR A 70 14.70 -19.52 -5.12
N LEU A 71 15.06 -20.76 -4.77
CA LEU A 71 14.10 -21.84 -4.56
C LEU A 71 13.03 -21.46 -3.52
N GLU A 72 13.44 -20.78 -2.44
CA GLU A 72 12.57 -20.32 -1.36
C GLU A 72 11.47 -19.38 -1.86
N HIS A 73 11.78 -18.52 -2.84
CA HIS A 73 10.78 -17.67 -3.48
C HIS A 73 9.75 -18.50 -4.25
N TRP A 74 10.20 -19.48 -5.03
CA TRP A 74 9.31 -20.39 -5.78
C TRP A 74 8.48 -21.30 -4.88
N LEU A 75 9.00 -21.71 -3.72
CA LEU A 75 8.28 -22.42 -2.68
C LEU A 75 7.27 -21.54 -1.91
N GLY A 76 7.23 -20.23 -2.21
CA GLY A 76 6.30 -19.29 -1.60
C GLY A 76 6.64 -18.95 -0.15
N TYR A 77 7.90 -19.07 0.27
CA TYR A 77 8.33 -18.76 1.63
C TYR A 77 8.42 -17.26 1.92
N TYR A 78 8.41 -16.43 0.87
CA TYR A 78 8.35 -14.98 1.01
C TYR A 78 7.83 -14.31 -0.26
N TYR A 79 7.50 -13.04 -0.10
CA TYR A 79 7.13 -12.13 -1.18
C TYR A 79 8.12 -10.96 -1.22
N ILE A 80 8.55 -10.53 -2.41
CA ILE A 80 9.40 -9.34 -2.55
C ILE A 80 8.49 -8.12 -2.58
N GLN A 81 8.54 -7.32 -1.51
CA GLN A 81 7.65 -6.19 -1.29
C GLN A 81 8.48 -5.03 -0.78
N GLU A 82 8.35 -3.87 -1.41
CA GLU A 82 9.04 -2.67 -0.96
C GLU A 82 8.50 -2.24 0.43
N ALA A 83 9.37 -1.65 1.25
CA ALA A 83 9.11 -1.38 2.66
C ALA A 83 7.87 -0.50 2.91
N THR A 84 7.71 0.61 2.19
CA THR A 84 6.52 1.48 2.27
C THR A 84 5.25 0.74 1.85
N GLN A 85 5.34 -0.21 0.92
CA GLN A 85 4.18 -1.01 0.48
C GLN A 85 3.64 -1.99 1.54
N LEU A 86 4.34 -2.20 2.66
CA LEU A 86 3.88 -3.03 3.78
C LEU A 86 2.91 -2.28 4.70
N LEU A 87 3.01 -0.96 4.73
CA LEU A 87 2.35 -0.10 5.71
C LEU A 87 0.83 0.00 5.52
N PRO A 88 0.24 0.04 4.31
CA PRO A 88 -1.21 0.13 4.15
C PRO A 88 -1.97 -1.04 4.80
N VAL A 89 -1.47 -2.27 4.68
CA VAL A 89 -2.10 -3.43 5.31
C VAL A 89 -1.90 -3.42 6.83
N ARG A 90 -0.76 -2.92 7.30
CA ARG A 90 -0.54 -2.70 8.74
C ARG A 90 -1.53 -1.66 9.31
N ALA A 91 -1.79 -0.58 8.58
CA ALA A 91 -2.78 0.43 8.93
C ALA A 91 -4.20 -0.13 8.91
N LEU A 92 -4.50 -1.03 7.96
CA LEU A 92 -5.80 -1.68 7.84
C LEU A 92 -6.07 -2.57 9.06
N GLY A 93 -5.03 -3.20 9.61
CA GLY A 93 -5.10 -4.08 10.77
C GLY A 93 -6.10 -5.25 10.65
N PRO A 94 -6.06 -6.06 9.57
CA PRO A 94 -6.87 -7.28 9.43
C PRO A 94 -6.83 -8.19 10.65
N LYS A 95 -7.95 -8.85 10.96
CA LYS A 95 -8.07 -9.86 12.01
C LYS A 95 -8.55 -11.20 11.45
N PRO A 96 -8.09 -12.34 12.01
CA PRO A 96 -8.63 -13.65 11.66
C PRO A 96 -10.15 -13.69 11.74
N GLY A 97 -10.80 -14.23 10.70
CA GLY A 97 -12.25 -14.38 10.61
C GLY A 97 -13.01 -13.17 10.02
N GLU A 98 -12.37 -12.01 9.83
CA GLU A 98 -13.00 -10.85 9.18
C GLU A 98 -13.29 -11.10 7.69
N ARG A 99 -14.20 -10.30 7.12
CA ARG A 99 -14.41 -10.19 5.68
C ARG A 99 -13.76 -8.92 5.17
N ILE A 100 -12.75 -9.05 4.31
CA ILE A 100 -11.94 -7.93 3.83
C ILE A 100 -12.03 -7.83 2.31
N LEU A 101 -12.15 -6.61 1.80
CA LEU A 101 -12.08 -6.32 0.37
C LEU A 101 -10.76 -5.60 0.06
N ASP A 102 -9.97 -6.13 -0.86
CA ASP A 102 -8.88 -5.44 -1.54
C ASP A 102 -9.38 -4.99 -2.91
N LEU A 103 -9.74 -3.71 -3.05
CA LEU A 103 -10.52 -3.20 -4.18
C LEU A 103 -9.69 -3.07 -5.47
N CYS A 104 -8.36 -2.97 -5.35
CA CYS A 104 -7.39 -2.76 -6.42
C CYS A 104 -6.17 -3.69 -6.21
N ALA A 105 -6.45 -4.99 -6.15
CA ALA A 105 -5.61 -6.01 -5.55
C ALA A 105 -4.33 -6.34 -6.32
N ALA A 106 -4.31 -6.21 -7.65
CA ALA A 106 -3.18 -6.73 -8.41
C ALA A 106 -1.92 -5.88 -8.18
N PRO A 107 -0.73 -6.48 -8.06
CA PRO A 107 -0.39 -7.88 -8.35
C PRO A 107 -0.49 -8.85 -7.15
N GLY A 108 -1.12 -8.47 -6.03
CA GLY A 108 -1.43 -9.39 -4.92
C GLY A 108 -0.50 -9.33 -3.70
N GLY A 109 0.48 -8.43 -3.68
CA GLY A 109 1.37 -8.27 -2.52
C GLY A 109 0.61 -7.90 -1.24
N LYS A 110 -0.28 -6.90 -1.32
CA LYS A 110 -1.12 -6.47 -0.19
C LYS A 110 -2.22 -7.47 0.14
N THR A 111 -2.87 -8.06 -0.87
CA THR A 111 -3.84 -9.15 -0.70
C THR A 111 -3.28 -10.32 0.10
N THR A 112 -2.10 -10.79 -0.27
CA THR A 112 -1.45 -11.91 0.42
C THR A 112 -0.92 -11.52 1.80
N GLN A 113 -0.64 -10.23 2.02
CA GLN A 113 -0.32 -9.70 3.34
C GLN A 113 -1.55 -9.64 4.25
N ILE A 114 -2.70 -9.26 3.72
CA ILE A 114 -3.98 -9.31 4.42
C ILE A 114 -4.24 -10.74 4.87
N ALA A 115 -4.15 -11.71 3.95
CA ALA A 115 -4.37 -13.12 4.28
C ALA A 115 -3.43 -13.66 5.36
N GLN A 116 -2.16 -13.24 5.35
CA GLN A 116 -1.21 -13.61 6.41
C GLN A 116 -1.56 -13.02 7.78
N TYR A 117 -2.00 -11.76 7.83
CA TYR A 117 -2.47 -11.14 9.08
C TYR A 117 -3.75 -11.79 9.62
N MET A 118 -4.56 -12.35 8.73
CA MET A 118 -5.76 -13.11 9.06
C MET A 118 -5.49 -14.59 9.36
N GLU A 119 -4.22 -15.02 9.38
CA GLU A 119 -3.84 -16.42 9.57
C GLU A 119 -4.55 -17.38 8.59
N ASP A 120 -4.86 -16.89 7.38
CA ASP A 120 -5.62 -17.59 6.35
C ASP A 120 -7.04 -18.02 6.82
N GLN A 121 -7.63 -17.29 7.78
CA GLN A 121 -8.98 -17.50 8.31
C GLN A 121 -9.90 -16.32 7.98
N GLY A 122 -11.13 -16.61 7.50
CA GLY A 122 -12.09 -15.59 7.07
C GLY A 122 -12.20 -15.50 5.56
N LEU A 123 -12.48 -14.30 5.04
CA LEU A 123 -12.63 -14.08 3.60
C LEU A 123 -11.90 -12.81 3.17
N VAL A 124 -11.07 -12.94 2.15
CA VAL A 124 -10.48 -11.80 1.41
C VAL A 124 -11.06 -11.82 0.00
N VAL A 125 -11.76 -10.76 -0.39
CA VAL A 125 -12.15 -10.55 -1.79
C VAL A 125 -11.10 -9.67 -2.43
N ALA A 126 -10.41 -10.18 -3.44
CA ALA A 126 -9.35 -9.51 -4.16
C ALA A 126 -9.84 -9.10 -5.56
N ASN A 127 -10.14 -7.83 -5.73
CA ASN A 127 -10.69 -7.29 -6.96
C ASN A 127 -9.64 -6.51 -7.76
N ASP A 128 -9.59 -6.68 -9.07
CA ASP A 128 -8.87 -5.75 -9.96
C ASP A 128 -9.64 -5.57 -11.27
N SER A 129 -9.52 -4.41 -11.91
CA SER A 129 -10.22 -4.14 -13.17
C SER A 129 -9.50 -4.67 -14.41
N SER A 130 -8.27 -5.18 -14.25
CA SER A 130 -7.46 -5.64 -15.36
C SER A 130 -7.27 -7.15 -15.34
N ALA A 131 -7.94 -7.87 -16.25
CA ALA A 131 -7.72 -9.30 -16.51
C ALA A 131 -6.23 -9.67 -16.61
N LYS A 132 -5.43 -8.82 -17.28
CA LYS A 132 -3.98 -9.02 -17.43
C LYS A 132 -3.25 -8.99 -16.08
N ARG A 133 -3.59 -8.05 -15.20
CA ARG A 133 -2.94 -7.93 -13.88
C ARG A 133 -3.45 -9.00 -12.91
N ILE A 134 -4.69 -9.48 -13.07
CA ILE A 134 -5.25 -10.60 -12.31
C ILE A 134 -4.42 -11.88 -12.50
N GLN A 135 -3.81 -12.10 -13.67
CA GLN A 135 -2.92 -13.26 -13.85
C GLN A 135 -1.75 -13.26 -12.87
N ALA A 136 -1.14 -12.09 -12.62
CA ALA A 136 -0.07 -11.95 -11.63
C ALA A 136 -0.58 -12.12 -10.19
N LEU A 137 -1.78 -11.59 -9.89
CA LEU A 137 -2.47 -11.78 -8.61
C LEU A 137 -2.68 -13.27 -8.31
N LEU A 138 -3.28 -14.01 -9.25
CA LEU A 138 -3.52 -15.44 -9.13
C LEU A 138 -2.20 -16.21 -8.97
N ALA A 139 -1.19 -15.93 -9.79
CA ALA A 139 0.11 -16.57 -9.69
C ALA A 139 0.73 -16.40 -8.29
N ASN A 140 0.61 -15.20 -7.69
CA ASN A 140 1.12 -14.94 -6.35
C ASN A 140 0.29 -15.61 -5.25
N ILE A 141 -1.04 -15.62 -5.36
CA ILE A 141 -1.92 -16.34 -4.43
C ILE A 141 -1.58 -17.83 -4.43
N TYR A 142 -1.48 -18.46 -5.61
CA TYR A 142 -1.14 -19.87 -5.72
C TYR A 142 0.27 -20.19 -5.22
N ARG A 143 1.27 -19.39 -5.60
CA ARG A 143 2.66 -19.58 -5.16
C ARG A 143 2.78 -19.50 -3.64
N LEU A 144 2.13 -18.52 -3.01
CA LEU A 144 2.14 -18.35 -1.56
C LEU A 144 1.19 -19.31 -0.82
N GLY A 145 0.29 -19.99 -1.52
CA GLY A 145 -0.64 -20.96 -0.96
C GLY A 145 -1.69 -20.35 -0.05
N VAL A 146 -2.13 -19.13 -0.35
CA VAL A 146 -3.20 -18.47 0.38
C VAL A 146 -4.54 -19.06 -0.08
N ARG A 147 -5.43 -19.39 0.87
CA ARG A 147 -6.70 -20.09 0.59
C ARG A 147 -7.93 -19.24 0.88
N CYS A 148 -7.85 -18.27 1.79
CA CYS A 148 -8.99 -17.42 2.16
C CYS A 148 -9.33 -16.34 1.10
N VAL A 149 -8.72 -16.36 -0.09
CA VAL A 149 -8.89 -15.33 -1.11
C VAL A 149 -9.83 -15.77 -2.24
N VAL A 150 -10.82 -14.95 -2.54
CA VAL A 150 -11.63 -15.02 -3.76
C VAL A 150 -11.23 -13.88 -4.69
N VAL A 151 -10.95 -14.19 -5.96
CA VAL A 151 -10.54 -13.18 -6.95
C VAL A 151 -11.71 -12.80 -7.84
N THR A 152 -11.91 -11.50 -8.04
CA THR A 152 -12.95 -10.95 -8.93
C THR A 152 -12.36 -9.99 -9.96
N GLU A 153 -13.03 -9.88 -11.11
CA GLU A 153 -12.72 -8.90 -12.14
C GLU A 153 -13.88 -7.93 -12.32
N CYS A 154 -13.75 -6.71 -11.79
CA CYS A 154 -14.64 -5.61 -12.12
C CYS A 154 -13.97 -4.26 -11.88
N ALA A 155 -14.54 -3.22 -12.48
CA ALA A 155 -14.15 -1.86 -12.16
C ALA A 155 -14.48 -1.56 -10.69
N GLY A 156 -13.48 -1.17 -9.89
CA GLY A 156 -13.64 -1.05 -8.44
C GLY A 156 -14.69 -0.02 -8.03
N GLN A 157 -14.84 1.07 -8.79
CA GLN A 157 -15.86 2.08 -8.50
C GLN A 157 -17.29 1.58 -8.77
N ASP A 158 -17.43 0.49 -9.52
CA ASP A 158 -18.68 -0.16 -9.89
C ASP A 158 -18.79 -1.55 -9.25
N PHE A 159 -17.96 -1.85 -8.23
CA PHE A 159 -17.93 -3.17 -7.57
C PHE A 159 -19.33 -3.50 -7.05
N PRO A 160 -19.93 -4.65 -7.39
CA PRO A 160 -21.36 -4.90 -7.17
C PRO A 160 -21.72 -5.22 -5.71
N GLY A 161 -22.99 -5.06 -5.38
CA GLY A 161 -23.61 -5.54 -4.15
C GLY A 161 -23.70 -4.51 -3.02
N GLU A 162 -24.34 -4.92 -1.92
CA GLU A 162 -24.46 -4.16 -0.68
C GLU A 162 -23.65 -4.85 0.44
N ALA A 163 -22.56 -5.52 0.05
CA ALA A 163 -21.75 -6.29 0.98
C ALA A 163 -21.23 -5.40 2.11
N GLU A 164 -21.25 -5.92 3.32
CA GLU A 164 -20.79 -5.27 4.54
C GLU A 164 -19.44 -5.86 4.96
N PHE A 165 -18.36 -5.45 4.29
CA PHE A 165 -17.00 -5.83 4.66
C PHE A 165 -16.63 -5.22 6.01
N ASP A 166 -15.90 -5.97 6.84
CA ASP A 166 -15.34 -5.43 8.08
C ASP A 166 -14.32 -4.33 7.78
N ARG A 167 -13.53 -4.56 6.72
CA ARG A 167 -12.48 -3.65 6.28
C ARG A 167 -12.35 -3.62 4.76
N VAL A 168 -11.97 -2.48 4.22
CA VAL A 168 -11.69 -2.32 2.79
C VAL A 168 -10.33 -1.65 2.59
N LEU A 169 -9.51 -2.20 1.70
CA LEU A 169 -8.28 -1.58 1.22
C LEU A 169 -8.53 -0.97 -0.17
N VAL A 170 -8.19 0.30 -0.31
CA VAL A 170 -8.16 1.04 -1.57
C VAL A 170 -6.73 1.48 -1.83
N ASP A 171 -5.91 0.55 -2.34
CA ASP A 171 -4.59 0.88 -2.87
C ASP A 171 -4.74 1.40 -4.30
N ALA A 172 -4.95 2.70 -4.42
CA ALA A 172 -5.57 3.25 -5.61
C ALA A 172 -4.57 3.38 -6.78
N PRO A 173 -5.00 3.13 -8.03
CA PRO A 173 -4.20 3.47 -9.20
C PRO A 173 -3.92 4.97 -9.21
N CYS A 174 -2.65 5.34 -9.29
CA CYS A 174 -2.19 6.72 -9.15
C CYS A 174 -1.06 7.07 -10.13
N SER A 175 -0.62 8.33 -10.11
CA SER A 175 0.49 8.80 -10.94
C SER A 175 1.85 8.20 -10.57
N ALA A 176 1.92 7.46 -9.46
CA ALA A 176 3.07 6.68 -9.01
C ALA A 176 4.35 7.51 -8.80
N GLU A 177 4.24 8.81 -8.53
CA GLU A 177 5.39 9.69 -8.37
C GLU A 177 6.30 9.31 -7.18
N GLY A 178 5.75 8.65 -6.16
CA GLY A 178 6.50 8.16 -5.00
C GLY A 178 7.47 7.01 -5.32
N VAL A 179 7.29 6.31 -6.44
CA VAL A 179 8.19 5.22 -6.88
C VAL A 179 9.27 5.69 -7.87
N ALA A 180 9.51 7.00 -7.96
CA ALA A 180 10.50 7.61 -8.85
C ALA A 180 11.96 7.21 -8.55
N ARG A 181 12.21 6.60 -7.39
CA ARG A 181 13.49 5.98 -7.06
C ARG A 181 13.74 4.73 -7.90
N ARG A 182 12.73 3.86 -8.05
CA ARG A 182 12.76 2.67 -8.90
C ARG A 182 12.60 3.01 -10.39
N PHE A 183 11.79 4.03 -10.69
CA PHE A 183 11.48 4.43 -12.06
C PHE A 183 11.89 5.89 -12.32
N PRO A 184 13.15 6.14 -12.74
CA PRO A 184 13.70 7.50 -12.87
C PRO A 184 12.91 8.45 -13.79
N HIS A 185 12.18 7.92 -14.77
CA HIS A 185 11.36 8.74 -15.66
C HIS A 185 10.23 9.49 -14.93
N LEU A 186 9.77 8.97 -13.79
CA LEU A 186 8.73 9.60 -12.97
C LEU A 186 9.24 10.80 -12.15
N ARG A 187 10.57 11.03 -12.08
CA ARG A 187 11.16 12.21 -11.41
C ARG A 187 10.72 13.54 -12.02
N LYS A 188 10.34 13.51 -13.31
CA LYS A 188 9.77 14.67 -14.01
C LYS A 188 8.37 15.05 -13.50
N GLY A 189 7.70 14.12 -12.80
CA GLY A 189 6.31 14.25 -12.38
C GLY A 189 5.33 13.91 -13.49
N ALA A 190 4.09 13.61 -13.12
CA ALA A 190 3.02 13.36 -14.05
C ALA A 190 2.41 14.70 -14.54
N PRO A 191 1.90 14.75 -15.80
CA PRO A 191 1.14 15.90 -16.26
C PRO A 191 -0.09 16.14 -15.38
N LEU A 192 -0.41 17.40 -15.09
CA LEU A 192 -1.51 17.76 -14.20
C LEU A 192 -2.86 17.18 -14.63
N GLY A 193 -3.14 17.12 -15.94
CA GLY A 193 -4.37 16.48 -16.45
C GLY A 193 -4.46 14.99 -16.14
N VAL A 194 -3.33 14.28 -16.06
CA VAL A 194 -3.28 12.86 -15.65
C VAL A 194 -3.59 12.74 -14.17
N ILE A 195 -2.96 13.57 -13.33
CA ILE A 195 -3.19 13.64 -11.88
C ILE A 195 -4.68 13.90 -11.61
N GLN A 196 -5.28 14.90 -12.26
CA GLN A 196 -6.70 15.25 -12.08
C GLN A 196 -7.64 14.12 -12.49
N ARG A 197 -7.35 13.44 -13.61
CA ARG A 197 -8.15 12.29 -14.06
C ARG A 197 -8.08 11.12 -13.07
N LEU A 198 -6.89 10.83 -12.54
CA LEU A 198 -6.70 9.78 -11.56
C LEU A 198 -7.35 10.12 -10.23
N ALA A 199 -7.22 11.36 -9.75
CA ALA A 199 -7.92 11.84 -8.56
C ALA A 199 -9.45 11.71 -8.70
N ALA A 200 -10.01 11.97 -9.89
CA ALA A 200 -11.45 11.77 -10.13
C ALA A 200 -11.86 10.29 -10.05
N LEU A 201 -11.04 9.36 -10.54
CA LEU A 201 -11.27 7.92 -10.38
C LEU A 201 -11.14 7.48 -8.92
N GLN A 202 -10.08 7.92 -8.24
CA GLN A 202 -9.81 7.62 -6.83
C GLN A 202 -10.95 8.07 -5.91
N LYS A 203 -11.54 9.25 -6.16
CA LYS A 203 -12.76 9.70 -5.47
C LYS A 203 -13.92 8.73 -5.61
N LYS A 204 -14.17 8.22 -6.82
CA LYS A 204 -15.23 7.23 -7.05
C LYS A 204 -14.94 5.90 -6.37
N LEU A 205 -13.69 5.42 -6.43
CA LEU A 205 -13.24 4.22 -5.74
C LEU A 205 -13.43 4.33 -4.22
N LEU A 206 -13.05 5.47 -3.65
CA LEU A 206 -13.14 5.68 -2.21
C LEU A 206 -14.59 5.81 -1.73
N VAL A 207 -15.44 6.52 -2.47
CA VAL A 207 -16.89 6.55 -2.20
C VAL A 207 -17.44 5.13 -2.19
N ARG A 208 -17.12 4.33 -3.22
CA ARG A 208 -17.61 2.96 -3.31
C ARG A 208 -17.12 2.08 -2.16
N ALA A 209 -15.86 2.24 -1.75
CA ALA A 209 -15.32 1.54 -0.59
C ALA A 209 -16.04 1.90 0.72
N MET A 210 -16.41 3.18 0.91
CA MET A 210 -17.20 3.62 2.06
C MET A 210 -18.63 3.04 2.05
N GLU A 211 -19.22 2.78 0.88
CA GLU A 211 -20.53 2.13 0.78
C GLU A 211 -20.46 0.63 1.09
N LEU A 212 -19.34 -0.03 0.77
CA LEU A 212 -19.11 -1.48 0.91
C LEU A 212 -18.54 -1.87 2.29
N VAL A 213 -17.99 -0.94 3.06
CA VAL A 213 -17.56 -1.23 4.42
C VAL A 213 -18.78 -1.14 5.35
N ARG A 214 -18.93 -2.03 6.32
CA ARG A 214 -20.04 -1.96 7.28
C ARG A 214 -20.00 -0.66 8.11
N PRO A 215 -21.13 -0.17 8.64
CA PRO A 215 -21.12 0.93 9.60
C PRO A 215 -20.15 0.67 10.76
N GLY A 216 -19.31 1.65 11.09
CA GLY A 216 -18.24 1.51 12.07
C GLY A 216 -17.00 0.71 11.61
N GLY A 217 -17.02 0.12 10.42
CA GLY A 217 -15.87 -0.55 9.80
C GLY A 217 -14.84 0.43 9.22
N PHE A 218 -13.71 -0.11 8.77
CA PHE A 218 -12.54 0.68 8.39
C PHE A 218 -12.17 0.57 6.90
N VAL A 219 -11.84 1.71 6.29
CA VAL A 219 -11.25 1.76 4.95
C VAL A 219 -9.85 2.34 5.06
N VAL A 220 -8.86 1.67 4.46
CA VAL A 220 -7.55 2.28 4.24
C VAL A 220 -7.42 2.71 2.80
N TYR A 221 -7.22 4.00 2.60
CA TYR A 221 -6.83 4.56 1.32
C TYR A 221 -5.30 4.70 1.28
N SER A 222 -4.68 4.19 0.23
CA SER A 222 -3.25 4.39 0.00
C SER A 222 -2.93 4.69 -1.46
N THR A 223 -1.84 5.42 -1.66
CA THR A 223 -1.25 5.65 -2.97
C THR A 223 0.27 5.57 -2.88
N CYS A 224 0.92 5.35 -4.03
CA CYS A 224 2.36 5.51 -4.19
C CYS A 224 2.71 6.81 -4.94
N THR A 225 1.92 7.86 -4.75
CA THR A 225 2.16 9.19 -5.33
C THR A 225 2.35 10.27 -4.27
N LEU A 226 3.03 11.36 -4.66
CA LEU A 226 3.28 12.52 -3.81
C LEU A 226 2.23 13.62 -4.02
N ALA A 227 1.47 13.56 -5.14
CA ALA A 227 0.50 14.54 -5.58
C ALA A 227 -0.63 14.77 -4.54
N PRO A 228 -0.76 15.97 -3.96
CA PRO A 228 -1.83 16.27 -3.00
C PRO A 228 -3.24 16.12 -3.57
N GLU A 229 -3.45 16.29 -4.87
CA GLU A 229 -4.76 16.08 -5.50
C GLU A 229 -5.24 14.64 -5.47
N GLU A 230 -4.31 13.68 -5.54
CA GLU A 230 -4.56 12.24 -5.45
C GLU A 230 -4.55 11.75 -3.99
N ASN A 231 -4.08 12.58 -3.06
CA ASN A 231 -3.96 12.25 -1.64
C ASN A 231 -5.03 13.01 -0.84
N GLU A 232 -4.66 14.13 -0.22
CA GLU A 232 -5.58 14.95 0.59
C GLU A 232 -6.81 15.40 -0.17
N GLY A 233 -6.69 15.70 -1.47
CA GLY A 233 -7.81 16.09 -2.32
C GLY A 233 -8.87 15.00 -2.49
N VAL A 234 -8.48 13.73 -2.39
CA VAL A 234 -9.41 12.58 -2.41
C VAL A 234 -10.04 12.37 -1.04
N ILE A 235 -9.24 12.45 0.03
CA ILE A 235 -9.75 12.32 1.40
C ILE A 235 -10.72 13.45 1.74
N GLN A 236 -10.37 14.69 1.42
CA GLN A 236 -11.21 15.87 1.61
C GLN A 236 -12.60 15.67 0.98
N TYR A 237 -12.66 15.08 -0.21
CA TYR A 237 -13.91 14.87 -0.94
C TYR A 237 -14.89 13.95 -0.21
N VAL A 238 -14.42 12.90 0.47
CA VAL A 238 -15.31 12.02 1.25
C VAL A 238 -15.65 12.60 2.62
N LEU A 239 -14.75 13.39 3.22
CA LEU A 239 -15.01 14.11 4.46
C LEU A 239 -16.10 15.18 4.30
N GLU A 240 -16.04 15.99 3.23
CA GLU A 240 -17.05 17.03 2.94
C GLU A 240 -18.45 16.47 2.70
N ARG A 241 -18.54 15.20 2.27
CA ARG A 241 -19.80 14.51 2.05
C ARG A 241 -20.33 13.80 3.30
N GLY A 242 -19.59 13.85 4.42
CA GLY A 242 -19.94 13.14 5.64
C GLY A 242 -19.92 11.61 5.49
N LEU A 243 -19.21 11.08 4.49
CA LEU A 243 -19.16 9.64 4.23
C LEU A 243 -18.15 8.91 5.14
N ALA A 244 -17.21 9.66 5.72
CA ALA A 244 -16.08 9.10 6.45
C ALA A 244 -15.65 9.98 7.61
N GLU A 245 -15.07 9.35 8.62
CA GLU A 245 -14.28 9.99 9.66
C GLU A 245 -12.80 9.63 9.48
N LEU A 246 -11.91 10.61 9.44
CA LEU A 246 -10.46 10.37 9.34
C LEU A 246 -9.86 10.06 10.71
N MET A 247 -9.42 8.81 10.85
CA MET A 247 -8.89 8.26 12.09
C MET A 247 -7.37 8.50 12.19
N PRO A 248 -6.84 8.82 13.38
CA PRO A 248 -5.40 8.89 13.57
C PRO A 248 -4.76 7.52 13.42
N TRP A 249 -3.62 7.46 12.77
CA TRP A 249 -2.79 6.26 12.70
C TRP A 249 -1.31 6.65 12.79
N GLU A 250 -0.57 5.91 13.60
CA GLU A 250 0.86 6.13 13.81
C GLU A 250 1.66 5.02 13.13
N PRO A 251 2.37 5.31 12.03
CA PRO A 251 3.23 4.34 11.39
C PRO A 251 4.48 4.12 12.24
N PRO A 252 5.09 2.92 12.22
CA PRO A 252 6.29 2.64 12.99
C PRO A 252 7.57 3.12 12.27
N VAL A 253 7.46 4.15 11.44
CA VAL A 253 8.55 4.71 10.62
C VAL A 253 8.52 6.24 10.64
N PRO A 254 9.66 6.91 10.40
CA PRO A 254 9.66 8.36 10.19
C PRO A 254 8.74 8.75 9.04
N HIS A 255 7.96 9.81 9.25
CA HIS A 255 6.88 10.21 8.37
C HIS A 255 6.51 11.68 8.59
N GLU A 256 5.79 12.23 7.62
CA GLU A 256 5.13 13.53 7.72
C GLU A 256 3.62 13.35 7.88
N ARG A 257 2.96 14.36 8.44
CA ARG A 257 1.50 14.37 8.53
C ARG A 257 0.87 14.86 7.22
N GLY A 258 -0.38 14.49 7.00
CA GLY A 258 -1.17 14.98 5.87
C GLY A 258 -1.28 16.51 5.87
N LEU A 259 -1.36 17.07 4.67
CA LEU A 259 -1.32 18.52 4.47
C LEU A 259 -2.65 19.16 4.83
N THR A 260 -2.63 20.34 5.45
CA THR A 260 -3.84 21.16 5.65
C THR A 260 -4.04 22.19 4.54
N CYS A 261 -3.05 22.40 3.68
CA CYS A 261 -3.15 23.23 2.49
C CYS A 261 -2.10 22.83 1.44
N PHE A 262 -2.39 23.13 0.18
CA PHE A 262 -1.43 23.02 -0.91
C PHE A 262 -1.81 23.97 -2.05
N GLY A 263 -0.92 24.92 -2.37
CA GLY A 263 -1.27 26.02 -3.28
C GLY A 263 -2.51 26.78 -2.79
N LYS A 264 -3.57 26.80 -3.60
CA LYS A 264 -4.86 27.43 -3.24
C LYS A 264 -5.82 26.49 -2.50
N ALA A 265 -5.55 25.19 -2.48
CA ALA A 265 -6.43 24.22 -1.82
C ALA A 265 -6.23 24.27 -0.31
N LYS A 266 -7.34 24.21 0.44
CA LYS A 266 -7.38 24.05 1.89
C LYS A 266 -8.06 22.72 2.20
N TYR A 267 -7.54 22.02 3.18
CA TYR A 267 -8.03 20.72 3.64
C TYR A 267 -8.46 20.82 5.10
N ASP A 268 -9.29 19.88 5.54
CA ASP A 268 -9.73 19.77 6.93
C ASP A 268 -8.51 19.69 7.88
N PRO A 269 -8.50 20.38 9.04
CA PRO A 269 -7.42 20.27 10.02
C PRO A 269 -7.12 18.83 10.46
N LYS A 270 -8.13 17.95 10.47
CA LYS A 270 -7.98 16.52 10.75
C LYS A 270 -7.14 15.81 9.71
N MET A 271 -6.85 16.40 8.54
CA MET A 271 -5.96 15.83 7.53
C MET A 271 -4.58 15.48 8.10
N ARG A 272 -4.17 16.09 9.22
CA ARG A 272 -2.97 15.70 9.98
C ARG A 272 -3.00 14.26 10.51
N ASN A 273 -4.16 13.60 10.54
CA ASN A 273 -4.27 12.18 10.89
C ASN A 273 -3.84 11.26 9.75
N ALA A 274 -3.79 11.75 8.51
CA ALA A 274 -3.20 11.03 7.40
C ALA A 274 -1.67 11.12 7.44
N VAL A 275 -1.02 10.21 6.71
CA VAL A 275 0.42 9.99 6.77
C VAL A 275 1.02 10.13 5.37
N ARG A 276 2.13 10.87 5.29
CA ARG A 276 2.99 11.00 4.12
C ARG A 276 4.35 10.38 4.41
N ILE A 277 4.85 9.63 3.43
CA ILE A 277 6.16 9.00 3.48
C ILE A 277 6.96 9.50 2.30
N TYR A 278 8.17 9.96 2.58
CA TYR A 278 9.14 10.34 1.58
C TYR A 278 10.34 9.38 1.60
N PRO A 279 10.96 9.10 0.44
CA PRO A 279 12.08 8.16 0.31
C PRO A 279 13.23 8.31 1.31
N HIS A 280 13.56 9.54 1.70
CA HIS A 280 14.68 9.82 2.61
C HIS A 280 14.37 9.54 4.08
N HIS A 281 13.10 9.37 4.45
CA HIS A 281 12.71 9.13 5.83
C HIS A 281 13.28 7.84 6.42
N PHE A 282 13.28 6.76 5.65
CA PHE A 282 13.80 5.45 6.08
C PHE A 282 14.35 4.61 4.93
N ASP A 283 14.89 5.27 3.91
CA ASP A 283 15.51 4.64 2.74
C ASP A 283 14.57 3.76 1.90
N SER A 284 13.40 4.30 1.55
CA SER A 284 12.28 3.58 0.93
C SER A 284 11.74 4.28 -0.32
N GLU A 285 10.57 3.86 -0.82
CA GLU A 285 9.74 4.62 -1.75
C GLU A 285 8.78 5.57 -1.02
N GLY A 286 8.25 6.55 -1.73
CA GLY A 286 7.24 7.46 -1.19
C GLY A 286 5.82 6.88 -1.23
N GLY A 287 4.96 7.38 -0.36
CA GLY A 287 3.56 6.97 -0.31
C GLY A 287 2.68 7.84 0.59
N PHE A 288 1.37 7.59 0.52
CA PHE A 288 0.37 8.24 1.34
C PHE A 288 -0.60 7.19 1.90
N ILE A 289 -1.01 7.37 3.16
CA ILE A 289 -1.92 6.45 3.85
C ILE A 289 -2.93 7.26 4.67
N ALA A 290 -4.21 6.94 4.54
CA ALA A 290 -5.28 7.47 5.36
C ALA A 290 -6.19 6.34 5.85
N VAL A 291 -6.46 6.32 7.16
CA VAL A 291 -7.38 5.37 7.79
C VAL A 291 -8.72 6.05 8.01
N LEU A 292 -9.77 5.54 7.40
CA LEU A 292 -11.11 6.09 7.45
C LEU A 292 -12.03 5.13 8.17
N ARG A 293 -12.99 5.67 8.92
CA ARG A 293 -14.07 4.92 9.53
C ARG A 293 -15.40 5.33 8.89
N ARG A 294 -16.25 4.36 8.56
CA ARG A 294 -17.63 4.67 8.14
C ARG A 294 -18.44 5.08 9.38
N PRO A 295 -19.14 6.23 9.35
CA PRO A 295 -20.08 6.60 10.41
C PRO A 295 -21.18 5.54 10.62
N PHE A 296 -21.85 5.60 11.78
CA PHE A 296 -22.98 4.74 12.10
C PHE A 296 -24.26 5.19 11.40
#